data_AF-A0A2E5W0P9-F1
#
_entry.id   AF-A0A2E5W0P9-F1
#
_cell.length_a   1.000
_cell.length_b   1.000
_cell.length_c   1.000
_cell.angle_alpha   90.00
_cell.angle_beta   90.00
_cell.angle_gamma   90.00
#
_symmetry.space_group_name_H-M   'P 1'
#
loop_
_entity.id
_entity.type
_entity.pdbx_description
1 polymer ?
#
loop_
_entity_poly.entity_id
_entity_poly.type
_entity_poly.pdbx_seq_one_letter_code
_entity_poly.pdbx_strand_id
1 'polypeptide(L)'
;MSSIYRKGRDGYFYYQTYVVNHKSGKKDKRIFHSLGTKDRNVAEQKQKQLDLKYDKEVYESVVKKISAYCINNPKRVLGISLIIILLTYFNLNDEKKRIDNDLVIEKQKTSLIKNSYKNKTINDSLNNLKKLKNDTIINLKMSLDKQVIEDEIVKIPTYDIIRIEKISNPFNQGKLFVTADSMANEKSLHYLCKILRDKYRNFEYIDIFIYSSDNNGYEMANGNDMSISSEKKKKSWLAMFSYNPVEGEIFNGNPGGYLGAY
;
A
#
# COMPACT_ATOMS: atom_id res chain seq x y z
N MET A 1 -7.72 17.90 -9.66
CA MET A 1 -6.72 18.93 -10.02
C MET A 1 -6.34 19.64 -8.75
N SER A 2 -5.11 19.40 -8.31
CA SER A 2 -4.50 20.15 -7.23
C SER A 2 -3.68 21.31 -7.79
N SER A 3 -3.34 22.25 -6.92
CA SER A 3 -2.49 23.39 -7.23
C SER A 3 -1.61 23.70 -6.05
N ILE A 4 -0.39 24.16 -6.31
CA ILE A 4 0.46 24.78 -5.30
C ILE A 4 0.55 26.29 -5.50
N TYR A 5 0.57 27.05 -4.42
CA TYR A 5 0.71 28.50 -4.46
C TYR A 5 1.59 28.98 -3.31
N ARG A 6 2.24 30.13 -3.49
CA ARG A 6 3.13 30.72 -2.47
C ARG A 6 2.37 31.80 -1.70
N LYS A 7 2.45 31.78 -0.38
CA LYS A 7 1.81 32.81 0.47
C LYS A 7 2.80 33.95 0.71
N GLY A 8 2.36 35.19 0.49
CA GLY A 8 3.27 36.35 0.46
C GLY A 8 3.96 36.67 1.78
N ARG A 9 3.31 36.40 2.92
CA ARG A 9 3.81 36.80 4.26
C ARG A 9 4.97 35.93 4.76
N ASP A 10 4.97 34.64 4.44
CA ASP A 10 5.92 33.65 4.96
C ASP A 10 6.84 33.08 3.86
N GLY A 11 6.44 33.25 2.60
CA GLY A 11 7.16 32.79 1.42
C GLY A 11 7.11 31.28 1.20
N TYR A 12 6.32 30.54 1.99
CA TYR A 12 6.18 29.09 1.88
C TYR A 12 5.13 28.70 0.83
N PHE A 13 5.32 27.52 0.26
CA PHE A 13 4.35 26.91 -0.63
C PHE A 13 3.24 26.19 0.14
N TYR A 14 2.04 26.30 -0.39
CA TYR A 14 0.83 25.67 0.09
C TYR A 14 0.21 24.85 -1.04
N TYR A 15 -0.36 23.72 -0.69
CA TYR A 15 -1.11 22.85 -1.57
C TYR A 15 -2.61 23.04 -1.35
N GLN A 16 -3.36 22.99 -2.45
CA GLN A 16 -4.81 23.09 -2.48
C GLN A 16 -5.36 22.02 -3.41
N THR A 17 -6.43 21.33 -2.99
CA THR A 17 -7.18 20.41 -3.87
C THR A 17 -8.64 20.31 -3.47
N TYR A 18 -9.46 19.82 -4.40
CA TYR A 18 -10.83 19.41 -4.14
C TYR A 18 -10.93 17.88 -4.08
N VAL A 19 -11.40 17.37 -2.94
CA VAL A 19 -11.63 15.94 -2.73
C VAL A 19 -13.11 15.61 -2.76
N VAL A 20 -13.41 14.34 -3.03
CA VAL A 20 -14.78 13.83 -3.01
C VAL A 20 -15.29 13.82 -1.57
N ASN A 21 -16.45 14.40 -1.36
CA ASN A 21 -17.16 14.32 -0.10
C ASN A 21 -17.93 13.01 -0.02
N HIS A 22 -17.69 12.23 1.02
CA HIS A 22 -18.31 10.92 1.18
C HIS A 22 -19.83 10.97 1.35
N LYS A 23 -20.39 12.12 1.76
CA LYS A 23 -21.84 12.33 1.89
C LYS A 23 -22.50 12.69 0.57
N SER A 24 -21.92 13.63 -0.19
CA SER A 24 -22.53 14.14 -1.44
C SER A 24 -22.08 13.39 -2.70
N GLY A 25 -20.96 12.67 -2.63
CA GLY A 25 -20.32 12.03 -3.79
C GLY A 25 -19.69 13.02 -4.77
N LYS A 26 -19.75 14.33 -4.51
CA LYS A 26 -19.22 15.39 -5.36
C LYS A 26 -17.87 15.88 -4.83
N LYS A 27 -17.04 16.46 -5.70
CA LYS A 27 -15.77 17.12 -5.34
C LYS A 27 -16.01 18.52 -4.75
N ASP A 28 -16.79 18.60 -3.69
CA ASP A 28 -17.17 19.88 -3.06
C ASP A 28 -16.32 20.24 -1.82
N LYS A 29 -15.53 19.30 -1.31
CA LYS A 29 -14.66 19.51 -0.14
C LYS A 29 -13.28 20.01 -0.57
N ARG A 30 -12.94 21.24 -0.19
CA ARG A 30 -11.61 21.83 -0.42
C ARG A 30 -10.66 21.54 0.75
N ILE A 31 -9.43 21.14 0.46
CA ILE A 31 -8.37 20.88 1.45
C ILE A 31 -7.16 21.77 1.16
N PHE A 32 -6.49 22.22 2.22
CA PHE A 32 -5.27 23.00 2.18
C PHE A 32 -4.17 22.33 3.02
N HIS A 33 -2.93 22.31 2.52
CA HIS A 33 -1.75 21.83 3.23
C HIS A 33 -0.61 22.83 3.13
N SER A 34 0.10 23.06 4.24
CA SER A 34 1.41 23.71 4.15
C SER A 34 2.42 22.70 3.63
N LEU A 35 3.19 23.07 2.60
CA LEU A 35 4.26 22.21 2.09
C LEU A 35 5.57 22.39 2.86
N GLY A 36 5.64 23.39 3.75
CA GLY A 36 6.81 23.62 4.62
C GLY A 36 8.11 23.85 3.86
N THR A 37 8.04 24.24 2.59
CA THR A 37 9.20 24.57 1.77
C THR A 37 8.99 25.90 1.05
N LYS A 38 10.07 26.64 0.84
CA LYS A 38 10.14 27.82 -0.03
C LYS A 38 10.69 27.49 -1.41
N ASP A 39 11.22 26.28 -1.58
CA ASP A 39 11.71 25.77 -2.86
C ASP A 39 10.57 25.16 -3.66
N ARG A 40 10.43 25.62 -4.91
CA ARG A 40 9.40 25.18 -5.85
C ARG A 40 9.57 23.72 -6.24
N ASN A 41 10.79 23.24 -6.43
CA ASN A 41 11.03 21.85 -6.86
C ASN A 41 10.58 20.87 -5.77
N VAL A 42 10.93 21.18 -4.52
CA VAL A 42 10.46 20.41 -3.34
C VAL A 42 8.95 20.51 -3.20
N ALA A 43 8.35 21.66 -3.48
CA ALA A 43 6.90 21.85 -3.41
C ALA A 43 6.16 20.99 -4.46
N GLU A 44 6.66 20.91 -5.69
CA GLU A 44 6.09 20.08 -6.76
C GLU A 44 6.20 18.58 -6.45
N GLN A 45 7.31 18.15 -5.82
CA GLN A 45 7.43 16.77 -5.34
C GLN A 45 6.40 16.45 -4.25
N LYS A 46 6.23 17.35 -3.27
CA LYS A 46 5.23 17.18 -2.21
C LYS A 46 3.79 17.25 -2.76
N GLN A 47 3.54 18.05 -3.79
CA GLN A 47 2.25 18.06 -4.50
C GLN A 47 1.92 16.69 -5.06
N LYS A 48 2.86 16.06 -5.79
CA LYS A 48 2.66 14.72 -6.37
C LYS A 48 2.37 13.67 -5.29
N GLN A 49 3.06 13.74 -4.15
CA GLN A 49 2.80 12.84 -3.03
C GLN A 49 1.38 13.01 -2.46
N LEU A 50 0.92 14.25 -2.32
CA LEU A 50 -0.44 14.55 -1.85
C LEU A 50 -1.51 14.14 -2.86
N ASP A 51 -1.26 14.34 -4.16
CA ASP A 51 -2.16 13.87 -5.22
C ASP A 51 -2.36 12.35 -5.16
N LEU A 52 -1.26 11.60 -5.07
CA LEU A 52 -1.30 10.14 -4.93
C LEU A 52 -2.06 9.70 -3.67
N LYS A 53 -1.90 10.41 -2.55
CA LYS A 53 -2.63 10.13 -1.31
C LYS A 53 -4.14 10.26 -1.52
N TYR A 54 -4.58 11.38 -2.10
CA TYR A 54 -6.00 11.65 -2.28
C TYR A 54 -6.66 10.78 -3.36
N ASP A 55 -5.93 10.43 -4.42
CA ASP A 55 -6.42 9.50 -5.44
C ASP A 55 -6.56 8.08 -4.88
N LYS A 56 -5.62 7.64 -4.03
CA LYS A 56 -5.69 6.34 -3.35
C LYS A 56 -6.88 6.24 -2.39
N GLU A 57 -7.15 7.28 -1.61
CA GLU A 57 -8.33 7.35 -0.72
C GLU A 57 -9.64 7.21 -1.50
N VAL A 58 -9.73 7.86 -2.68
CA VAL A 58 -10.89 7.74 -3.56
C VAL A 58 -11.02 6.31 -4.08
N TYR A 59 -9.94 5.73 -4.59
CA TYR A 59 -9.93 4.35 -5.10
C TYR A 59 -10.38 3.35 -4.01
N GLU A 60 -9.79 3.41 -2.82
CA GLU A 60 -10.15 2.51 -1.72
C GLU A 60 -11.62 2.66 -1.30
N SER A 61 -12.16 3.88 -1.30
CA SER A 61 -13.57 4.13 -0.98
C SER A 61 -14.53 3.52 -2.01
N VAL A 62 -14.15 3.53 -3.30
CA VAL A 62 -14.93 2.94 -4.39
C VAL A 62 -14.86 1.42 -4.31
N VAL A 63 -13.66 0.86 -4.14
CA VAL A 63 -13.46 -0.59 -4.01
C VAL A 63 -14.21 -1.16 -2.81
N LYS A 64 -14.19 -0.49 -1.65
CA LYS A 64 -14.96 -0.90 -0.46
C LYS A 64 -16.47 -0.91 -0.71
N LYS A 65 -17.01 0.06 -1.45
CA LYS A 65 -18.44 0.12 -1.79
C LYS A 65 -18.83 -1.01 -2.75
N ILE A 66 -18.00 -1.28 -3.76
CA ILE A 66 -18.23 -2.36 -4.73
C ILE A 66 -18.13 -3.71 -4.03
N SER A 67 -17.10 -3.95 -3.22
CA SER A 67 -16.91 -5.22 -2.52
C SER A 67 -18.04 -5.47 -1.51
N ALA A 68 -18.46 -4.46 -0.75
CA ALA A 68 -19.62 -4.56 0.15
C ALA A 68 -20.92 -4.89 -0.62
N TYR A 69 -21.14 -4.27 -1.78
CA TYR A 69 -22.30 -4.57 -2.62
C TYR A 69 -22.28 -6.03 -3.12
N CYS A 70 -21.11 -6.50 -3.56
CA CYS A 70 -20.93 -7.86 -4.05
C CYS A 70 -21.13 -8.92 -2.96
N ILE A 71 -20.61 -8.68 -1.74
CA ILE A 71 -20.75 -9.58 -0.59
C ILE A 71 -22.21 -9.65 -0.12
N ASN A 72 -22.90 -8.51 -0.08
CA ASN A 72 -24.27 -8.45 0.45
C ASN A 72 -25.32 -8.98 -0.53
N ASN A 73 -25.00 -9.08 -1.84
CA ASN A 73 -25.96 -9.48 -2.87
C ASN A 73 -25.41 -10.59 -3.79
N PRO A 74 -24.97 -11.74 -3.25
CA PRO A 74 -24.24 -12.74 -4.03
C PRO A 74 -25.08 -13.33 -5.17
N LYS A 75 -26.39 -13.50 -4.96
CA LYS A 75 -27.33 -14.01 -5.99
C LYS A 75 -27.45 -13.07 -7.20
N ARG A 76 -27.36 -11.75 -7.00
CA ARG A 76 -27.43 -10.76 -8.09
C ARG A 76 -26.11 -10.68 -8.86
N VAL A 77 -24.97 -10.79 -8.17
CA VAL A 77 -23.65 -10.84 -8.80
C VAL A 77 -23.50 -12.07 -9.70
N LEU A 78 -23.98 -13.23 -9.25
CA LEU A 78 -23.99 -14.45 -10.06
C LEU A 78 -24.83 -14.29 -11.33
N GLY A 79 -25.99 -13.63 -11.23
CA GLY A 79 -26.82 -13.32 -12.40
C GLY A 79 -26.12 -12.39 -13.41
N ILE A 80 -25.47 -11.33 -12.93
CA ILE A 80 -24.72 -10.39 -13.80
C ILE A 80 -23.53 -11.09 -14.47
N SER A 81 -22.81 -11.93 -13.72
CA SER A 81 -21.69 -12.74 -14.25
C SER A 81 -22.15 -13.67 -15.38
N LEU A 82 -23.28 -14.36 -15.20
CA LEU A 82 -23.88 -15.21 -16.24
C LEU A 82 -24.26 -14.42 -17.50
N ILE A 83 -24.82 -13.21 -17.35
CA ILE A 83 -25.18 -12.35 -18.48
C ILE A 83 -23.92 -11.90 -19.25
N ILE A 84 -22.83 -11.55 -18.55
CA ILE A 84 -21.57 -11.17 -19.19
C ILE A 84 -20.95 -12.37 -19.95
N ILE A 85 -21.01 -13.56 -19.37
CA ILE A 85 -20.54 -14.80 -20.02
C ILE A 85 -21.38 -15.11 -21.27
N LEU A 86 -22.70 -14.94 -21.19
CA LEU A 86 -23.59 -15.09 -22.35
C LEU A 86 -23.27 -14.06 -23.44
N LEU A 87 -23.11 -12.78 -23.10
CA LEU A 87 -22.77 -11.72 -24.07
C LEU A 87 -21.40 -11.96 -24.72
N THR A 88 -20.40 -12.41 -23.96
CA THR A 88 -19.08 -12.75 -24.53
C THR A 88 -19.14 -13.97 -25.44
N TYR A 89 -19.92 -14.99 -25.08
CA TYR A 89 -20.16 -16.16 -25.93
C TYR A 89 -20.88 -15.80 -27.24
N PHE A 90 -21.90 -14.94 -27.18
CA PHE A 90 -22.61 -14.47 -28.38
C PHE A 90 -21.73 -13.60 -29.29
N ASN A 91 -20.93 -12.67 -28.74
CA ASN A 91 -20.01 -11.85 -29.53
C ASN A 91 -18.91 -12.67 -30.24
N LEU A 92 -18.40 -13.73 -29.60
CA LEU A 92 -17.43 -14.65 -30.23
C LEU A 92 -18.03 -15.42 -31.41
N ASN A 93 -19.31 -15.76 -31.35
CA ASN A 93 -20.00 -16.44 -32.46
C ASN A 93 -20.24 -15.50 -33.66
N ASP A 94 -20.43 -14.20 -33.44
CA ASP A 94 -20.55 -13.21 -34.51
C ASP A 94 -19.21 -12.93 -35.22
N GLU A 95 -18.08 -12.94 -34.50
CA GLU A 95 -16.75 -12.91 -35.15
C GLU A 95 -16.52 -14.13 -36.04
N LYS A 96 -16.96 -15.32 -35.60
CA LYS A 96 -16.86 -16.55 -36.40
C LYS A 96 -17.66 -16.46 -37.70
N LYS A 97 -18.85 -15.86 -37.67
CA LYS A 97 -19.65 -15.57 -38.88
C LYS A 97 -19.03 -14.52 -39.80
N ARG A 98 -18.28 -13.54 -39.27
CA ARG A 98 -17.57 -12.55 -40.09
C ARG A 98 -16.38 -13.16 -40.82
N ILE A 99 -15.61 -14.03 -40.15
CA ILE A 99 -14.47 -14.74 -40.75
C ILE A 99 -14.91 -15.67 -41.88
N ASP A 100 -16.04 -16.37 -41.73
CA ASP A 100 -16.56 -17.26 -42.77
C ASP A 100 -17.05 -16.48 -44.01
N ASN A 101 -17.56 -15.26 -43.84
CA ASN A 101 -18.00 -14.40 -44.95
C ASN A 101 -16.81 -13.71 -45.66
N ASP A 102 -15.75 -13.32 -44.93
CA ASP A 102 -14.54 -12.75 -45.53
C ASP A 102 -13.74 -13.79 -46.33
N LEU A 103 -13.76 -15.07 -45.91
CA LEU A 103 -13.16 -16.20 -46.66
C LEU A 103 -13.86 -16.50 -47.99
N VAL A 104 -15.11 -16.06 -48.19
CA VAL A 104 -15.83 -16.19 -49.46
C VAL A 104 -15.43 -15.07 -50.44
N ILE A 105 -15.06 -13.89 -49.94
CA ILE A 105 -14.65 -12.73 -50.75
C ILE A 105 -13.20 -12.90 -51.26
N GLU A 106 -12.32 -13.50 -50.47
CA GLU A 106 -10.90 -13.67 -50.85
C GLU A 106 -10.66 -14.76 -51.91
N LYS A 107 -11.58 -15.73 -52.06
CA LYS A 107 -11.46 -16.83 -53.04
C LYS A 107 -11.45 -16.42 -54.51
N GLN A 108 -11.83 -15.18 -54.85
CA GLN A 108 -11.85 -14.72 -56.24
C GLN A 108 -10.54 -14.10 -56.74
N LYS A 109 -9.56 -13.80 -55.87
CA LYS A 109 -8.41 -12.96 -56.27
C LYS A 109 -7.06 -13.68 -56.41
N THR A 110 -6.98 -14.99 -56.18
CA THR A 110 -5.69 -15.71 -56.16
C THR A 110 -5.64 -16.83 -57.19
N SER A 111 -5.64 -16.45 -58.47
CA SER A 111 -5.01 -17.26 -59.52
C SER A 111 -3.92 -16.44 -60.18
N LEU A 112 -2.67 -16.59 -59.73
CA LEU A 112 -1.46 -16.74 -60.55
C LEU A 112 -0.23 -16.88 -59.64
N ILE A 113 0.52 -17.95 -59.92
CA ILE A 113 1.89 -18.26 -59.47
C ILE A 113 2.04 -19.02 -58.13
N LYS A 114 1.69 -20.32 -58.22
CA LYS A 114 2.50 -21.50 -57.80
C LYS A 114 4.01 -21.28 -58.11
N ASN A 115 5.02 -21.73 -57.36
CA ASN A 115 5.13 -22.86 -56.44
C ASN A 115 6.50 -22.84 -55.71
N SER A 116 6.51 -23.40 -54.48
CA SER A 116 7.51 -24.36 -53.94
C SER A 116 8.96 -23.88 -53.79
N TYR A 117 9.51 -23.74 -52.59
CA TYR A 117 9.79 -24.90 -51.71
C TYR A 117 9.32 -24.77 -50.25
N LYS A 118 8.88 -25.95 -49.79
CA LYS A 118 8.31 -26.34 -48.50
C LYS A 118 9.19 -26.07 -47.27
N ASN A 119 8.51 -25.49 -46.28
CA ASN A 119 8.29 -25.99 -44.92
C ASN A 119 9.31 -25.71 -43.79
N LYS A 120 8.65 -25.32 -42.67
CA LYS A 120 8.94 -25.66 -41.27
C LYS A 120 9.95 -24.73 -40.59
N THR A 121 9.71 -24.07 -39.45
CA THR A 121 8.60 -24.06 -38.49
C THR A 121 8.97 -23.06 -37.38
N ILE A 122 8.04 -22.15 -37.05
CA ILE A 122 7.60 -21.80 -35.68
C ILE A 122 8.62 -21.16 -34.67
N ASN A 123 9.88 -20.91 -35.00
CA ASN A 123 10.84 -20.43 -33.97
C ASN A 123 10.89 -18.92 -33.67
N ASP A 124 10.26 -18.04 -34.46
CA ASP A 124 10.46 -16.60 -34.27
C ASP A 124 9.40 -15.90 -33.41
N SER A 125 8.23 -16.53 -33.18
CA SER A 125 7.17 -15.93 -32.36
C SER A 125 7.27 -16.28 -30.86
N LEU A 126 7.97 -17.37 -30.51
CA LEU A 126 8.22 -17.73 -29.12
C LEU A 126 9.41 -16.95 -28.51
N ASN A 127 10.35 -16.53 -29.34
CA ASN A 127 11.51 -15.74 -28.92
C ASN A 127 11.14 -14.27 -28.67
N ASN A 128 10.18 -13.71 -29.41
CA ASN A 128 9.72 -12.34 -29.17
C ASN A 128 8.82 -12.20 -27.93
N LEU A 129 8.04 -13.23 -27.57
CA LEU A 129 7.29 -13.25 -26.31
C LEU A 129 8.18 -13.51 -25.08
N LYS A 130 9.24 -14.31 -25.23
CA LYS A 130 10.27 -14.46 -24.18
C LYS A 130 11.11 -13.19 -24.02
N LYS A 131 11.43 -12.49 -25.11
CA LYS A 131 12.16 -11.21 -25.08
C LYS A 131 11.31 -10.09 -24.47
N LEU A 132 10.02 -9.99 -24.79
CA LEU A 132 9.14 -8.99 -24.17
C LEU A 132 8.87 -9.27 -22.68
N LYS A 133 8.73 -10.54 -22.26
CA LYS A 133 8.66 -10.89 -20.83
C LYS A 133 9.99 -10.64 -20.12
N ASN A 134 11.11 -10.94 -20.74
CA ASN A 134 12.42 -10.70 -20.15
C ASN A 134 12.73 -9.20 -20.07
N ASP A 135 12.43 -8.40 -21.09
CA ASP A 135 12.71 -6.95 -21.07
C ASP A 135 11.76 -6.20 -20.11
N THR A 136 10.52 -6.68 -19.92
CA THR A 136 9.59 -6.11 -18.94
C THR A 136 9.95 -6.54 -17.51
N ILE A 137 10.40 -7.79 -17.30
CA ILE A 137 10.91 -8.27 -16.01
C ILE A 137 12.26 -7.62 -15.70
N ILE A 138 13.15 -7.42 -16.68
CA ILE A 138 14.46 -6.78 -16.53
C ILE A 138 14.29 -5.29 -16.26
N ASN A 139 13.31 -4.60 -16.83
CA ASN A 139 13.04 -3.18 -16.51
C ASN A 139 12.29 -2.98 -15.19
N LEU A 140 11.39 -3.90 -14.78
CA LEU A 140 10.83 -3.90 -13.42
C LEU A 140 11.87 -4.30 -12.37
N LYS A 141 12.81 -5.19 -12.72
CA LYS A 141 13.92 -5.55 -11.85
C LYS A 141 14.95 -4.40 -11.81
N MET A 142 15.36 -3.80 -12.92
CA MET A 142 16.31 -2.67 -12.96
C MET A 142 15.77 -1.35 -12.39
N SER A 143 14.45 -1.17 -12.27
CA SER A 143 13.87 -0.03 -11.54
C SER A 143 13.57 -0.33 -10.06
N LEU A 144 13.60 -1.61 -9.65
CA LEU A 144 13.69 -2.04 -8.24
C LEU A 144 15.13 -2.29 -7.76
N ASP A 145 16.10 -2.35 -8.68
CA ASP A 145 17.49 -2.75 -8.42
C ASP A 145 18.47 -1.57 -8.59
N LYS A 146 17.99 -0.34 -8.31
CA LYS A 146 18.86 0.83 -8.11
C LYS A 146 18.65 1.54 -6.78
N GLN A 147 18.09 0.81 -5.81
CA GLN A 147 18.17 1.16 -4.40
C GLN A 147 18.27 -0.11 -3.53
N VAL A 148 18.98 -1.14 -3.98
CA VAL A 148 19.54 -2.16 -3.09
C VAL A 148 20.79 -1.55 -2.48
N ILE A 149 20.58 -0.72 -1.45
CA ILE A 149 21.58 -0.51 -0.42
C ILE A 149 21.62 -1.84 0.31
N GLU A 150 22.56 -2.71 -0.07
CA GLU A 150 23.10 -3.82 0.74
C GLU A 150 22.23 -4.19 1.95
N ASP A 151 21.14 -4.93 1.70
CA ASP A 151 20.23 -5.36 2.76
C ASP A 151 20.96 -6.38 3.63
N GLU A 152 21.53 -5.92 4.75
CA GLU A 152 21.67 -6.75 5.94
C GLU A 152 20.32 -7.46 6.14
N ILE A 153 20.31 -8.79 6.10
CA ILE A 153 19.12 -9.60 6.34
C ILE A 153 18.55 -9.18 7.70
N VAL A 154 17.48 -8.37 7.70
CA VAL A 154 16.87 -7.84 8.92
C VAL A 154 16.19 -8.99 9.65
N LYS A 155 16.89 -9.58 10.62
CA LYS A 155 16.38 -10.67 11.46
C LYS A 155 15.31 -10.11 12.41
N ILE A 156 14.10 -10.67 12.35
CA ILE A 156 13.02 -10.34 13.28
C ILE A 156 13.39 -10.90 14.66
N PRO A 157 13.35 -10.08 15.74
CA PRO A 157 13.66 -10.56 17.07
C PRO A 157 12.53 -11.46 17.58
N THR A 158 12.85 -12.39 18.48
CA THR A 158 11.84 -13.11 19.24
C THR A 158 11.03 -12.13 20.07
N TYR A 159 9.71 -12.30 20.08
CA TYR A 159 8.80 -11.37 20.73
C TYR A 159 7.59 -12.06 21.33
N ASP A 160 7.05 -11.49 22.43
CA ASP A 160 5.80 -11.90 23.03
C ASP A 160 4.83 -10.72 23.09
N ILE A 161 3.55 -10.97 22.81
CA ILE A 161 2.50 -9.96 22.98
C ILE A 161 1.90 -10.16 24.37
N ILE A 162 2.18 -9.24 25.27
CA ILE A 162 1.83 -9.36 26.69
C ILE A 162 0.40 -8.87 26.93
N ARG A 163 0.10 -7.70 26.37
CA ARG A 163 -1.18 -7.04 26.58
C ARG A 163 -1.63 -6.35 25.30
N ILE A 164 -2.92 -6.43 25.04
CA ILE A 164 -3.59 -5.68 23.97
C ILE A 164 -4.73 -4.92 24.62
N GLU A 165 -4.71 -3.61 24.50
CA GLU A 165 -5.80 -2.75 24.95
C GLU A 165 -6.56 -2.23 23.74
N LYS A 166 -7.88 -2.35 23.79
CA LYS A 166 -8.77 -1.68 22.86
C LYS A 166 -9.33 -0.45 23.56
N ILE A 167 -9.06 0.73 23.00
CA ILE A 167 -9.64 1.96 23.53
C ILE A 167 -11.03 2.12 22.94
N SER A 168 -12.04 2.19 23.82
CA SER A 168 -13.43 2.40 23.43
C SER A 168 -13.62 3.83 22.91
N ASN A 169 -13.50 4.01 21.60
CA ASN A 169 -13.78 5.28 20.95
C ASN A 169 -14.16 5.06 19.48
N PRO A 170 -14.74 6.07 18.78
CA PRO A 170 -15.16 5.92 17.38
C PRO A 170 -14.00 5.65 16.42
N PHE A 171 -12.76 5.81 16.90
CA PHE A 171 -11.53 5.58 16.16
C PHE A 171 -11.05 4.13 16.19
N ASN A 172 -11.62 3.23 17.01
CA ASN A 172 -11.19 1.82 17.05
C ASN A 172 -9.67 1.67 17.21
N GLN A 173 -9.11 2.39 18.19
CA GLN A 173 -7.68 2.42 18.48
C GLN A 173 -7.26 1.21 19.32
N GLY A 174 -6.14 0.60 18.94
CA GLY A 174 -5.48 -0.47 19.68
C GLY A 174 -4.15 -0.03 20.25
N LYS A 175 -3.80 -0.53 21.44
CA LYS A 175 -2.46 -0.44 22.00
C LYS A 175 -1.91 -1.84 22.22
N LEU A 176 -0.73 -2.11 21.69
CA LEU A 176 -0.03 -3.38 21.87
C LEU A 176 1.17 -3.15 22.76
N PHE A 177 1.30 -3.99 23.79
CA PHE A 177 2.45 -4.01 24.68
C PHE A 177 3.18 -5.34 24.45
N VAL A 178 4.39 -5.22 23.92
CA VAL A 178 5.17 -6.34 23.38
C VAL A 178 6.51 -6.37 24.08
N THR A 179 7.03 -7.55 24.37
CA THR A 179 8.43 -7.72 24.76
C THR A 179 9.22 -8.30 23.60
N ALA A 180 10.49 -7.90 23.47
CA ALA A 180 11.42 -8.42 22.46
C ALA A 180 12.84 -8.47 23.01
N ASP A 181 13.70 -9.25 22.35
CA ASP A 181 15.13 -9.32 22.67
C ASP A 181 15.75 -7.92 22.71
N SER A 182 16.43 -7.57 23.81
CA SER A 182 17.06 -6.27 24.01
C SER A 182 18.26 -6.02 23.09
N MET A 183 18.81 -7.08 22.48
CA MET A 183 19.87 -6.98 21.48
C MET A 183 19.35 -6.70 20.06
N ALA A 184 18.03 -6.57 19.88
CA ALA A 184 17.44 -6.26 18.59
C ALA A 184 17.85 -4.86 18.11
N ASN A 185 18.30 -4.77 16.86
CA ASN A 185 18.62 -3.49 16.25
C ASN A 185 17.35 -2.70 15.90
N GLU A 186 17.51 -1.39 15.70
CA GLU A 186 16.40 -0.47 15.44
C GLU A 186 15.60 -0.84 14.17
N LYS A 187 16.29 -1.25 13.09
CA LYS A 187 15.65 -1.70 11.84
C LYS A 187 14.77 -2.93 12.06
N SER A 188 15.26 -3.90 12.84
CA SER A 188 14.58 -5.14 13.22
C SER A 188 13.35 -4.86 14.07
N LEU A 189 13.44 -3.93 15.02
CA LEU A 189 12.30 -3.49 15.84
C LEU A 189 11.24 -2.77 15.00
N HIS A 190 11.66 -1.88 14.10
CA HIS A 190 10.73 -1.22 13.19
C HIS A 190 10.04 -2.22 12.26
N TYR A 191 10.78 -3.20 11.75
CA TYR A 191 10.21 -4.26 10.91
C TYR A 191 9.22 -5.14 11.69
N LEU A 192 9.52 -5.48 12.95
CA LEU A 192 8.57 -6.14 13.85
C LEU A 192 7.27 -5.32 14.02
N CYS A 193 7.37 -4.00 14.23
CA CYS A 193 6.20 -3.13 14.31
C CYS A 193 5.34 -3.19 13.05
N LYS A 194 5.95 -3.24 11.86
CA LYS A 194 5.21 -3.36 10.58
C LYS A 194 4.45 -4.69 10.48
N ILE A 195 5.09 -5.78 10.87
CA ILE A 195 4.46 -7.12 10.92
C ILE A 195 3.27 -7.11 11.88
N LEU A 196 3.45 -6.55 13.08
CA LEU A 196 2.39 -6.45 14.08
C LEU A 196 1.23 -5.56 13.60
N ARG A 197 1.52 -4.39 13.00
CA ARG A 197 0.49 -3.54 12.40
C ARG A 197 -0.30 -4.28 11.34
N ASP A 198 0.36 -5.07 10.49
CA ASP A 198 -0.32 -5.85 9.46
C ASP A 198 -1.11 -7.04 10.01
N LYS A 199 -0.65 -7.63 11.11
CA LYS A 199 -1.39 -8.68 11.84
C LYS A 199 -2.66 -8.13 12.51
N TYR A 200 -2.60 -6.91 13.03
CA TYR A 200 -3.68 -6.26 13.78
C TYR A 200 -4.38 -5.13 13.00
N ARG A 201 -4.64 -5.36 11.70
CA ARG A 201 -5.38 -4.44 10.81
C ARG A 201 -6.83 -4.18 11.23
N ASN A 202 -7.33 -4.91 12.22
CA ASN A 202 -8.63 -4.65 12.82
C ASN A 202 -8.66 -3.36 13.63
N PHE A 203 -7.51 -2.80 14.00
CA PHE A 203 -7.41 -1.46 14.58
C PHE A 203 -7.16 -0.44 13.47
N GLU A 204 -7.92 0.66 13.48
CA GLU A 204 -7.72 1.75 12.51
C GLU A 204 -6.52 2.62 12.88
N TYR A 205 -6.27 2.77 14.20
CA TYR A 205 -5.13 3.45 14.79
C TYR A 205 -4.46 2.46 15.74
N ILE A 206 -3.14 2.34 15.68
CA ILE A 206 -2.42 1.37 16.48
C ILE A 206 -1.15 1.98 17.06
N ASP A 207 -1.02 1.91 18.38
CA ASP A 207 0.23 2.17 19.09
C ASP A 207 0.85 0.83 19.50
N ILE A 208 2.15 0.68 19.28
CA ILE A 208 2.91 -0.51 19.63
C ILE A 208 4.07 -0.04 20.50
N PHE A 209 4.11 -0.57 21.72
CA PHE A 209 5.17 -0.35 22.68
C PHE A 209 5.99 -1.63 22.77
N ILE A 210 7.28 -1.55 22.42
CA ILE A 210 8.20 -2.67 22.55
C ILE A 210 9.10 -2.43 23.76
N TYR A 211 9.08 -3.38 24.68
CA TYR A 211 9.94 -3.44 25.84
C TYR A 211 10.96 -4.58 25.73
N SER A 212 12.00 -4.56 26.56
CA SER A 212 12.93 -5.68 26.68
C SER A 212 12.22 -6.93 27.21
N SER A 213 12.70 -8.11 26.82
CA SER A 213 12.24 -9.39 27.36
C SER A 213 12.87 -9.71 28.73
N ASP A 214 13.37 -8.70 29.45
CA ASP A 214 13.82 -8.85 30.83
C ASP A 214 12.66 -8.58 31.81
N ASN A 215 12.89 -8.85 33.09
CA ASN A 215 11.85 -8.69 34.12
C ASN A 215 11.26 -7.28 34.15
N ASN A 216 12.07 -6.22 33.97
CA ASN A 216 11.56 -4.86 33.98
C ASN A 216 10.67 -4.61 32.76
N GLY A 217 11.09 -5.06 31.57
CA GLY A 217 10.30 -4.90 30.36
C GLY A 217 8.99 -5.69 30.37
N TYR A 218 8.96 -6.89 30.96
CA TYR A 218 7.70 -7.62 31.21
C TYR A 218 6.77 -6.88 32.19
N GLU A 219 7.30 -6.37 33.30
CA GLU A 219 6.49 -5.57 34.26
C GLU A 219 5.96 -4.29 33.59
N MET A 220 6.75 -3.62 32.75
CA MET A 220 6.30 -2.48 31.94
C MET A 220 5.20 -2.86 30.95
N ALA A 221 5.36 -3.96 30.22
CA ALA A 221 4.37 -4.42 29.25
C ALA A 221 3.05 -4.84 29.92
N ASN A 222 3.11 -5.37 31.14
CA ASN A 222 1.95 -5.70 31.98
C ASN A 222 1.27 -4.47 32.61
N GLY A 223 1.95 -3.31 32.65
CA GLY A 223 1.47 -2.09 33.30
C GLY A 223 1.73 -2.03 34.81
N ASN A 224 2.68 -2.81 35.32
CA ASN A 224 3.09 -2.88 36.71
C ASN A 224 4.40 -2.12 36.97
N ASP A 225 4.64 -1.04 36.23
CA ASP A 225 5.93 -0.35 36.20
C ASP A 225 6.15 0.62 37.39
N MET A 226 5.22 0.70 38.33
CA MET A 226 5.30 1.61 39.49
C MET A 226 6.54 1.38 40.35
N SER A 227 7.01 0.15 40.47
CA SER A 227 8.19 -0.23 41.27
C SER A 227 9.52 -0.09 40.53
N ILE A 228 9.49 0.25 39.23
CA ILE A 228 10.68 0.32 38.38
C ILE A 228 11.22 1.74 38.38
N SER A 229 12.51 1.91 38.65
CA SER A 229 13.19 3.23 38.57
C SER A 229 13.16 3.79 37.14
N SER A 230 13.12 5.11 36.99
CA SER A 230 13.16 5.81 35.69
C SER A 230 14.29 5.35 34.77
N GLU A 231 15.50 5.12 35.29
CA GLU A 231 16.64 4.62 34.51
C GLU A 231 16.40 3.22 33.91
N LYS A 232 15.83 2.31 34.71
CA LYS A 232 15.45 0.97 34.25
C LYS A 232 14.33 1.05 33.23
N LYS A 233 13.33 1.91 33.42
CA LYS A 233 12.26 2.13 32.42
C LYS A 233 12.82 2.62 31.09
N LYS A 234 13.75 3.57 31.12
CA LYS A 234 14.42 4.08 29.90
C LYS A 234 15.17 2.98 29.15
N LYS A 235 15.92 2.14 29.86
CA LYS A 235 16.66 1.02 29.25
C LYS A 235 15.74 -0.08 28.74
N SER A 236 14.60 -0.29 29.40
CA SER A 236 13.68 -1.38 29.07
C SER A 236 12.69 -0.99 27.97
N TRP A 237 12.49 0.29 27.68
CA TRP A 237 11.60 0.75 26.60
C TRP A 237 12.37 0.89 25.28
N LEU A 238 12.35 -0.19 24.49
CA LEU A 238 13.16 -0.35 23.28
C LEU A 238 12.63 0.47 22.10
N ALA A 239 11.32 0.46 21.87
CA ALA A 239 10.73 1.19 20.75
C ALA A 239 9.28 1.60 21.01
N MET A 240 8.87 2.65 20.32
CA MET A 240 7.48 3.06 20.19
C MET A 240 7.15 3.25 18.71
N PHE A 241 6.03 2.71 18.31
CA PHE A 241 5.50 2.86 16.96
C PHE A 241 4.04 3.29 17.05
N SER A 242 3.67 4.29 16.25
CA SER A 242 2.29 4.73 16.11
C SER A 242 1.93 4.76 14.64
N TYR A 243 0.75 4.24 14.31
CA TYR A 243 0.19 4.34 12.98
C TYR A 243 -1.20 4.95 13.02
N ASN A 244 -1.37 5.96 12.17
CA ASN A 244 -2.61 6.69 11.96
C ASN A 244 -2.83 6.84 10.44
N PRO A 245 -4.03 6.60 9.90
CA PRO A 245 -4.30 6.79 8.47
C PRO A 245 -4.02 8.20 7.94
N VAL A 246 -4.12 9.22 8.80
CA VAL A 246 -3.89 10.62 8.46
C VAL A 246 -2.42 10.99 8.49
N GLU A 247 -1.73 10.64 9.58
CA GLU A 247 -0.35 11.05 9.89
C GLU A 247 0.71 10.08 9.36
N GLY A 248 0.31 8.84 9.05
CA GLY A 248 1.18 7.77 8.60
C GLY A 248 1.80 6.98 9.76
N GLU A 249 2.93 6.35 9.49
CA GLU A 249 3.72 5.63 10.49
C GLU A 249 4.75 6.57 11.15
N ILE A 250 4.84 6.48 12.46
CA ILE A 250 5.85 7.16 13.28
C ILE A 250 6.55 6.08 14.09
N PHE A 251 7.88 6.02 13.98
CA PHE A 251 8.70 5.09 14.72
C PHE A 251 9.74 5.86 15.53
N ASN A 252 9.93 5.45 16.79
CA ASN A 252 10.94 5.98 17.68
C ASN A 252 11.68 4.80 18.34
N GLY A 253 12.97 4.63 18.00
CA GLY A 253 13.85 3.60 18.57
C GLY A 253 14.50 3.98 19.91
N ASN A 254 14.17 5.15 20.47
CA ASN A 254 14.61 5.57 21.81
C ASN A 254 13.50 6.36 22.55
N PRO A 255 12.37 5.71 22.86
CA PRO A 255 11.25 6.36 23.54
C PRO A 255 11.54 6.69 25.01
N GLY A 256 12.62 6.15 25.60
CA GLY A 256 13.05 6.51 26.95
C GLY A 256 13.31 8.01 27.15
N GLY A 257 13.56 8.76 26.08
CA GLY A 257 13.67 10.22 26.11
C GLY A 257 12.41 10.93 26.66
N TYR A 258 11.23 10.32 26.53
CA TYR A 258 9.98 10.88 27.06
C TYR A 258 9.85 10.80 28.57
N LEU A 259 10.66 9.96 29.23
CA LEU A 259 10.59 9.74 30.67
C LEU A 259 11.27 10.83 31.51
N GLY A 260 11.77 11.90 30.87
CA GLY A 260 12.30 13.10 31.54
C GLY A 260 13.55 12.85 32.40
N ALA A 261 14.10 13.91 32.97
CA ALA A 261 15.11 13.85 34.03
C ALA A 261 14.43 14.17 35.36
N TYR A 262 13.65 13.22 35.89
CA TYR A 262 13.06 13.30 37.21
C TYR A 262 13.43 12.07 38.01
#